data_AF-A0A2Z6EWN3-F1
#
_entry.id   AF-A0A2Z6EWN3-F1
#
_cell.length_a   1.000
_cell.length_b   1.000
_cell.length_c   1.000
_cell.angle_alpha   90.00
_cell.angle_beta   90.00
_cell.angle_gamma   90.00
#
_symmetry.space_group_name_H-M   'P 1'
#
loop_
_entity.id
_entity.type
_entity.pdbx_description
1 polymer ?
#
loop_
_entity_poly.entity_id
_entity_poly.type
_entity_poly.pdbx_seq_one_letter_code
_entity_poly.pdbx_strand_id
1 'polypeptide(L)'
;MTTSIITTGAIARSNIPTMSSLEIARLTDKTHNNVLRDIRNVLIQAEIDLLRFEQIEKFANNRTRVVYNLPRLECDLIVSGYSVKYRWSIIQRWHELEKQAAQRSLPSTTLLPVEQIKELQIRLDRLSNLFNPLSQPFGDVTDISRLLRGRCPRLNKPVPSYVNVLDTSAEIHENWPTWKFHVSPTKKLAPKHELEEV
;
A
#
# COMPACT_ATOMS: atom_id res chain seq x y z
N MET A 1 34.81 23.84 -33.19
CA MET A 1 33.59 23.25 -32.59
C MET A 1 33.03 24.26 -31.61
N THR A 2 31.98 24.98 -32.00
CA THR A 2 31.40 26.09 -31.24
C THR A 2 30.32 25.56 -30.31
N THR A 3 30.57 25.63 -29.01
CA THR A 3 29.59 25.22 -27.98
C THR A 3 28.66 26.40 -27.70
N SER A 4 27.42 26.33 -28.20
CA SER A 4 26.37 27.28 -27.86
C SER A 4 25.79 26.92 -26.49
N ILE A 5 25.99 27.81 -25.52
CA ILE A 5 25.30 27.80 -24.22
C ILE A 5 23.80 28.00 -24.44
N ILE A 6 23.00 27.04 -23.97
CA ILE A 6 21.54 27.10 -24.00
C ILE A 6 21.13 28.03 -22.86
N THR A 7 20.68 29.24 -23.20
CA THR A 7 20.08 30.20 -22.28
C THR A 7 18.85 29.57 -21.62
N THR A 8 18.95 29.26 -20.33
CA THR A 8 17.83 28.81 -19.49
C THR A 8 16.70 29.83 -19.55
N GLY A 9 15.59 29.40 -20.17
CA GLY A 9 14.38 30.19 -20.35
C GLY A 9 13.81 30.66 -19.01
N ALA A 10 13.32 31.90 -19.02
CA ALA A 10 12.55 32.49 -17.95
C ALA A 10 11.42 31.54 -17.51
N ILE A 11 11.37 31.21 -16.23
CA ILE A 11 10.26 30.49 -15.60
C ILE A 11 9.04 31.42 -15.70
N ALA A 12 8.18 31.18 -16.69
CA ALA A 12 6.89 31.84 -16.78
C ALA A 12 6.15 31.58 -15.46
N ARG A 13 5.81 32.64 -14.72
CA ARG A 13 4.90 32.53 -13.57
C ARG A 13 3.60 31.96 -14.09
N SER A 14 3.31 30.70 -13.78
CA SER A 14 2.02 30.09 -14.06
C SER A 14 0.97 30.87 -13.28
N ASN A 15 0.28 31.79 -13.96
CA ASN A 15 -0.83 32.50 -13.36
C ASN A 15 -1.94 31.47 -13.14
N ILE A 16 -2.12 31.05 -11.88
CA ILE A 16 -3.09 30.02 -11.53
C ILE A 16 -4.47 30.58 -11.85
N PRO A 17 -5.27 29.94 -12.73
CA PRO A 17 -6.59 30.43 -13.05
C PRO A 17 -7.45 30.41 -11.79
N THR A 18 -8.06 31.54 -11.47
CA THR A 18 -8.96 31.72 -10.32
C THR A 18 -10.30 32.27 -10.79
N MET A 19 -11.34 32.03 -10.01
CA MET A 19 -12.69 32.55 -10.23
C MET A 19 -13.13 33.37 -9.03
N SER A 20 -13.67 34.56 -9.28
CA SER A 20 -14.12 35.45 -8.21
C SER A 20 -15.48 35.03 -7.66
N SER A 21 -15.71 35.26 -6.38
CA SER A 21 -17.02 35.03 -5.74
C SER A 21 -18.17 35.82 -6.38
N LEU A 22 -17.89 36.96 -7.02
CA LEU A 22 -18.87 37.73 -7.81
C LEU A 22 -19.25 37.03 -9.10
N GLU A 23 -18.26 36.46 -9.79
CA GLU A 23 -18.46 35.69 -11.01
C GLU A 23 -19.27 34.42 -10.70
N ILE A 24 -18.94 33.71 -9.62
CA ILE A 24 -19.72 32.57 -9.13
C ILE A 24 -21.17 32.97 -8.86
N ALA A 25 -21.40 34.11 -8.18
CA ALA A 25 -22.75 34.61 -7.92
C ALA A 25 -23.54 34.87 -9.22
N ARG A 26 -22.89 35.46 -10.23
CA ARG A 26 -23.48 35.73 -11.55
C ARG A 26 -23.79 34.45 -12.33
N LEU A 27 -22.92 33.44 -12.26
CA LEU A 27 -23.09 32.19 -12.99
C LEU A 27 -24.10 31.24 -12.34
N THR A 28 -24.32 31.38 -11.04
CA THR A 28 -25.20 30.48 -10.25
C THR A 28 -26.55 31.11 -9.93
N ASP A 29 -26.82 32.33 -10.42
CA ASP A 29 -28.01 33.13 -10.13
C ASP A 29 -28.29 33.28 -8.63
N LYS A 30 -27.22 33.37 -7.83
CA LYS A 30 -27.29 33.56 -6.37
C LYS A 30 -26.85 34.96 -5.99
N THR A 31 -27.36 35.46 -4.88
CA THR A 31 -26.87 36.72 -4.31
C THR A 31 -25.43 36.54 -3.81
N HIS A 32 -24.58 37.55 -4.03
CA HIS A 32 -23.18 37.52 -3.58
C HIS A 32 -23.04 37.25 -2.08
N ASN A 33 -23.94 37.81 -1.25
CA ASN A 33 -23.95 37.57 0.19
C ASN A 33 -24.14 36.08 0.56
N ASN A 34 -25.02 35.37 -0.15
CA ASN A 34 -25.22 33.94 0.07
C ASN A 34 -23.97 33.15 -0.34
N VAL A 35 -23.37 33.50 -1.49
CA VAL A 35 -22.12 32.88 -1.94
C VAL A 35 -20.98 33.11 -0.95
N LEU A 36 -20.84 34.32 -0.39
CA LEU A 36 -19.83 34.59 0.65
C LEU A 36 -20.06 33.72 1.89
N ARG A 37 -21.31 33.60 2.35
CA ARG A 37 -21.64 32.73 3.50
C ARG A 37 -21.29 31.27 3.21
N ASP A 38 -21.65 30.79 2.04
CA ASP A 38 -21.40 29.41 1.62
C ASP A 38 -19.90 29.13 1.52
N ILE A 39 -19.11 30.04 0.91
CA ILE A 39 -17.64 29.96 0.86
C ILE A 39 -17.06 29.82 2.26
N ARG A 40 -17.45 30.69 3.20
CA ARG A 40 -16.91 30.64 4.56
C ARG A 40 -17.24 29.33 5.25
N ASN A 41 -18.49 28.90 5.18
CA ASN A 41 -18.94 27.67 5.82
C ASN A 41 -18.25 26.44 5.24
N VAL A 42 -18.19 26.33 3.92
CA VAL A 42 -17.61 25.18 3.21
C VAL A 42 -16.11 25.09 3.45
N LEU A 43 -15.38 26.20 3.36
CA LEU A 43 -13.93 26.19 3.57
C LEU A 43 -13.55 25.92 5.04
N ILE A 44 -14.31 26.46 6.01
CA ILE A 44 -14.12 26.12 7.43
C ILE A 44 -14.35 24.63 7.67
N GLN A 45 -15.41 24.06 7.10
CA GLN A 45 -15.71 22.62 7.24
C GLN A 45 -14.66 21.73 6.57
N ALA A 46 -14.01 22.22 5.52
CA ALA A 46 -12.92 21.52 4.84
C ALA A 46 -11.55 21.76 5.50
N GLU A 47 -11.50 22.49 6.63
CA GLU A 47 -10.25 22.87 7.33
C GLU A 47 -9.28 23.66 6.43
N ILE A 48 -9.81 24.47 5.50
CA ILE A 48 -9.04 25.30 4.58
C ILE A 48 -9.05 26.75 5.07
N ASP A 49 -7.87 27.38 5.14
CA ASP A 49 -7.73 28.78 5.54
C ASP A 49 -8.39 29.75 4.55
N LEU A 50 -9.48 30.41 4.98
CA LEU A 50 -10.20 31.42 4.21
C LEU A 50 -9.32 32.59 3.75
N LEU A 51 -8.41 33.06 4.63
CA LEU A 51 -7.58 34.24 4.41
C LEU A 51 -6.67 34.10 3.19
N ARG A 52 -6.39 32.86 2.75
CA ARG A 52 -5.58 32.59 1.55
C ARG A 52 -6.21 33.09 0.26
N PHE A 53 -7.53 33.19 0.25
CA PHE A 53 -8.31 33.54 -0.95
C PHE A 53 -8.98 34.91 -0.83
N GLU A 54 -8.84 35.56 0.33
CA GLU A 54 -9.51 36.81 0.61
C GLU A 54 -8.85 37.98 -0.13
N GLN A 55 -9.66 38.77 -0.83
CA GLN A 55 -9.23 39.96 -1.52
C GLN A 55 -10.19 41.12 -1.21
N ILE A 56 -9.65 42.33 -1.05
CA ILE A 56 -10.44 43.53 -0.86
C ILE A 56 -10.53 44.24 -2.20
N GLU A 57 -11.75 44.40 -2.72
CA GLU A 57 -12.00 45.09 -3.98
C GLU A 57 -12.74 46.41 -3.75
N LYS A 58 -12.36 47.43 -4.52
CA LYS A 58 -13.02 48.74 -4.52
C LYS A 58 -14.12 48.75 -5.58
N PHE A 59 -15.31 49.15 -5.18
CA PHE A 59 -16.46 49.27 -6.07
C PHE A 59 -16.68 50.72 -6.48
N ALA A 60 -17.50 50.92 -7.52
CA ALA A 60 -17.84 52.23 -8.10
C ALA A 60 -18.32 53.27 -7.06
N ASN A 61 -18.89 52.82 -5.95
CA ASN A 61 -19.44 53.69 -4.90
C ASN A 61 -18.39 54.11 -3.85
N ASN A 62 -17.09 53.99 -4.15
CA ASN A 62 -15.97 54.15 -3.20
C ASN A 62 -16.05 53.26 -1.95
N ARG A 63 -16.88 52.21 -1.99
CA ARG A 63 -16.98 51.22 -0.92
C ARG A 63 -16.06 50.05 -1.23
N THR A 64 -15.33 49.58 -0.23
CA THR A 64 -14.58 48.33 -0.29
C THR A 64 -15.47 47.17 0.14
N ARG A 65 -15.35 46.03 -0.55
CA ARG A 65 -15.96 44.78 -0.10
C ARG A 65 -14.96 43.65 -0.21
N VAL A 66 -15.17 42.66 0.64
CA VAL A 66 -14.44 41.40 0.59
C VAL A 66 -14.98 40.54 -0.55
N VAL A 67 -14.06 40.03 -1.36
CA VAL A 67 -14.31 39.13 -2.48
C VAL A 67 -13.29 37.98 -2.34
N TYR A 68 -13.72 36.74 -2.55
CA TYR A 68 -12.81 35.61 -2.59
C TYR A 68 -12.44 35.26 -4.03
N ASN A 69 -11.14 35.04 -4.29
CA ASN A 69 -10.63 34.52 -5.55
C ASN A 69 -10.17 33.08 -5.35
N LEU A 70 -10.96 32.16 -5.90
CA LEU A 70 -10.82 30.73 -5.62
C LEU A 70 -10.12 30.02 -6.77
N PRO A 71 -9.15 29.14 -6.50
CA PRO A 71 -8.63 28.22 -7.50
C PRO A 71 -9.71 27.22 -7.93
N ARG A 72 -9.38 26.42 -8.94
CA ARG A 72 -10.32 25.47 -9.54
C ARG A 72 -10.95 24.51 -8.52
N LEU A 73 -10.17 23.96 -7.60
CA LEU A 73 -10.62 22.93 -6.66
C LEU A 73 -11.64 23.46 -5.66
N GLU A 74 -11.35 24.60 -5.05
CA GLU A 74 -12.19 25.27 -4.06
C GLU A 74 -13.48 25.78 -4.72
N CYS A 75 -13.38 26.30 -5.94
CA CYS A 75 -14.55 26.67 -6.74
C CYS A 75 -15.46 25.46 -7.03
N ASP A 76 -14.88 24.34 -7.48
CA ASP A 76 -15.64 23.11 -7.76
C ASP A 76 -16.30 22.56 -6.49
N LEU A 77 -15.63 22.64 -5.33
CA LEU A 77 -16.19 22.25 -4.03
C LEU A 77 -17.48 23.02 -3.72
N ILE A 78 -17.48 24.35 -3.88
CA ILE A 78 -18.66 25.18 -3.63
C ILE A 78 -19.76 24.93 -4.67
N VAL A 79 -19.41 24.90 -5.96
CA VAL A 79 -20.38 24.73 -7.06
C VAL A 79 -21.05 23.36 -6.99
N SER A 80 -20.33 22.32 -6.57
CA SER A 80 -20.89 21.00 -6.29
C SER A 80 -21.95 21.02 -5.18
N GLY A 81 -21.86 21.99 -4.26
CA GLY A 81 -22.86 22.30 -3.23
C GLY A 81 -24.17 22.83 -3.82
N TYR A 82 -24.13 23.54 -4.94
CA TYR A 82 -25.30 24.23 -5.52
C TYR A 82 -26.06 23.37 -6.52
N SER A 83 -25.35 22.66 -7.40
CA SER A 83 -25.98 21.85 -8.45
C SER A 83 -26.00 20.38 -8.06
N VAL A 84 -27.19 19.89 -7.70
CA VAL A 84 -27.42 18.47 -7.40
C VAL A 84 -27.10 17.60 -8.62
N LYS A 85 -27.44 18.08 -9.83
CA LYS A 85 -27.11 17.38 -11.09
C LYS A 85 -25.60 17.24 -11.28
N TYR A 86 -24.83 18.31 -11.01
CA TYR A 86 -23.38 18.27 -11.11
C TYR A 86 -22.79 17.28 -10.11
N ARG A 87 -23.23 17.32 -8.85
CA ARG A 87 -22.82 16.37 -7.81
C ARG A 87 -23.15 14.92 -8.17
N TRP A 88 -24.35 14.68 -8.68
CA TRP A 88 -24.80 13.36 -9.14
C TRP A 88 -23.90 12.81 -10.24
N SER A 89 -23.58 13.62 -11.27
CA SER A 89 -22.70 13.21 -12.36
C SER A 89 -21.30 12.80 -11.87
N ILE A 90 -20.74 13.51 -10.89
CA ILE A 90 -19.46 13.17 -10.26
C ILE A 90 -19.55 11.82 -9.54
N ILE A 91 -20.58 11.63 -8.70
CA ILE A 91 -20.80 10.37 -7.96
C ILE A 91 -20.91 9.19 -8.93
N GLN A 92 -21.70 9.34 -9.99
CA GLN A 92 -21.88 8.30 -10.99
C GLN A 92 -20.57 7.97 -11.73
N ARG A 93 -19.80 8.99 -12.09
CA ARG A 93 -18.51 8.79 -12.74
C ARG A 93 -17.52 8.04 -11.84
N TRP A 94 -17.49 8.33 -10.55
CA TRP A 94 -16.64 7.60 -9.60
C TRP A 94 -17.06 6.15 -9.45
N HIS A 95 -18.35 5.85 -9.32
CA HIS A 95 -18.83 4.46 -9.32
C HIS A 95 -18.48 3.70 -10.60
N GLU A 96 -18.52 4.38 -11.76
CA GLU A 96 -18.06 3.78 -13.02
C GLU A 96 -16.56 3.46 -12.98
N LEU A 97 -15.74 4.40 -12.51
CA LEU A 97 -14.29 4.20 -12.37
C LEU A 97 -13.95 3.09 -11.37
N GLU A 98 -14.66 3.00 -10.25
CA GLU A 98 -14.50 1.92 -9.26
C GLU A 98 -14.84 0.55 -9.86
N LYS A 99 -15.92 0.46 -10.64
CA LYS A 99 -16.28 -0.76 -11.38
C LYS A 99 -15.21 -1.14 -12.40
N GLN A 100 -14.71 -0.16 -13.16
CA GLN A 100 -13.63 -0.38 -14.12
C GLN A 100 -12.34 -0.82 -13.43
N ALA A 101 -11.99 -0.21 -12.30
CA ALA A 101 -10.83 -0.58 -11.51
C ALA A 101 -10.96 -2.00 -10.94
N ALA A 102 -12.13 -2.36 -10.40
CA ALA A 102 -12.42 -3.71 -9.90
C ALA A 102 -12.37 -4.79 -11.01
N GLN A 103 -12.82 -4.45 -12.22
CA GLN A 103 -12.70 -5.34 -13.40
C GLN A 103 -11.25 -5.49 -13.87
N ARG A 104 -10.46 -4.42 -13.76
CA ARG A 104 -9.04 -4.40 -14.16
C ARG A 104 -8.11 -5.03 -13.12
N SER A 105 -8.53 -5.10 -11.86
CA SER A 105 -7.82 -5.74 -10.75
C SER A 105 -8.09 -7.23 -10.61
N LEU A 106 -8.79 -7.85 -11.56
CA LEU A 106 -8.52 -9.24 -11.86
C LEU A 106 -7.24 -9.21 -12.73
N PRO A 107 -6.03 -9.44 -12.18
CA PRO A 107 -5.14 -10.25 -12.98
C PRO A 107 -5.99 -11.46 -13.30
N SER A 108 -5.99 -11.90 -14.55
CA SER A 108 -6.14 -13.32 -14.76
C SER A 108 -5.36 -13.96 -13.62
N THR A 109 -6.02 -14.57 -12.63
CA THR A 109 -5.49 -15.80 -12.06
C THR A 109 -5.10 -16.50 -13.33
N THR A 110 -3.80 -16.51 -13.63
CA THR A 110 -3.27 -17.21 -14.78
C THR A 110 -4.05 -18.50 -14.69
N LEU A 111 -4.97 -18.75 -15.62
CA LEU A 111 -5.70 -20.00 -15.64
C LEU A 111 -4.61 -20.96 -16.04
N LEU A 112 -3.76 -21.29 -15.06
CA LEU A 112 -2.71 -22.26 -15.16
C LEU A 112 -3.47 -23.44 -15.74
N PRO A 113 -3.06 -23.99 -16.90
CA PRO A 113 -3.72 -25.14 -17.48
C PRO A 113 -4.03 -26.13 -16.36
N VAL A 114 -5.22 -26.74 -16.39
CA VAL A 114 -5.69 -27.63 -15.30
C VAL A 114 -4.61 -28.63 -14.88
N GLU A 115 -3.73 -29.01 -15.81
CA GLU A 115 -2.53 -29.81 -15.59
C GLU A 115 -1.51 -29.20 -14.61
N GLN A 116 -1.19 -27.92 -14.74
CA GLN A 116 -0.31 -27.22 -13.80
C GLN A 116 -0.94 -27.10 -12.40
N ILE A 117 -2.27 -26.93 -12.32
CA ILE A 117 -2.99 -26.89 -11.03
C ILE A 117 -2.93 -28.26 -10.35
N LYS A 118 -3.18 -29.35 -11.10
CA LYS A 118 -3.05 -30.72 -10.59
C LYS A 118 -1.64 -31.02 -10.12
N GLU A 119 -0.63 -30.64 -10.90
CA GLU A 119 0.78 -30.85 -10.54
C GLU A 119 1.16 -30.09 -9.27
N LEU A 120 0.70 -28.85 -9.11
CA LEU A 120 0.92 -28.08 -7.88
C LEU A 120 0.20 -28.70 -6.67
N GLN A 121 -1.01 -29.24 -6.86
CA GLN A 121 -1.74 -29.95 -5.82
C GLN A 121 -1.02 -31.23 -5.38
N ILE A 122 -0.56 -32.04 -6.33
CA ILE A 122 0.23 -33.26 -6.09
C ILE A 122 1.53 -32.92 -5.37
N ARG A 123 2.19 -31.82 -5.76
CA ARG A 123 3.35 -31.32 -5.02
C ARG A 123 2.94 -31.04 -3.58
N LEU A 124 1.97 -30.16 -3.33
CA LEU A 124 1.54 -29.82 -1.97
C LEU A 124 1.22 -31.05 -1.10
N ASP A 125 0.57 -32.07 -1.68
CA ASP A 125 0.30 -33.34 -1.01
C ASP A 125 1.57 -34.15 -0.72
N ARG A 126 2.58 -34.11 -1.59
CA ARG A 126 3.90 -34.69 -1.28
C ARG A 126 4.62 -33.91 -0.18
N LEU A 127 4.55 -32.57 -0.19
CA LEU A 127 5.14 -31.74 0.87
C LEU A 127 4.49 -32.03 2.22
N SER A 128 3.16 -32.15 2.28
CA SER A 128 2.44 -32.46 3.52
C SER A 128 2.73 -33.87 4.04
N ASN A 129 2.99 -34.83 3.15
CA ASN A 129 3.45 -36.15 3.52
C ASN A 129 4.93 -36.17 3.96
N LEU A 130 5.77 -35.29 3.40
CA LEU A 130 7.17 -35.12 3.78
C LEU A 130 7.33 -34.38 5.12
N PHE A 131 6.40 -33.45 5.38
CA PHE A 131 6.22 -32.70 6.62
C PHE A 131 4.88 -33.07 7.24
N ASN A 132 4.73 -34.32 7.66
CA ASN A 132 3.79 -34.66 8.72
C ASN A 132 4.57 -34.71 10.05
N PRO A 133 4.90 -33.55 10.67
CA PRO A 133 5.66 -33.48 11.92
C PRO A 133 4.90 -34.07 13.12
N LEU A 134 3.64 -34.50 12.93
CA LEU A 134 2.82 -35.09 13.98
C LEU A 134 2.79 -36.63 13.95
N SER A 135 3.40 -37.31 12.98
CA SER A 135 3.53 -38.78 13.03
C SER A 135 4.81 -39.28 13.73
N GLN A 136 5.85 -38.43 13.85
CA GLN A 136 7.02 -38.70 14.70
C GLN A 136 7.56 -37.37 15.25
N PRO A 137 7.58 -37.15 16.58
CA PRO A 137 8.22 -35.97 17.13
C PRO A 137 9.72 -36.06 16.84
N PHE A 138 10.30 -35.01 16.25
CA PHE A 138 11.75 -34.85 16.22
C PHE A 138 12.22 -34.71 17.66
N GLY A 139 12.90 -35.73 18.19
CA GLY A 139 13.36 -35.74 19.57
C GLY A 139 14.54 -34.81 19.79
N ASP A 140 15.38 -34.59 18.76
CA ASP A 140 16.58 -33.75 18.84
C ASP A 140 17.13 -33.32 17.46
N VAL A 141 18.08 -32.37 17.43
CA VAL A 141 18.76 -31.86 16.21
C VAL A 141 19.43 -32.98 15.37
N THR A 142 19.77 -34.11 16.00
CA THR A 142 20.33 -35.28 15.32
C THR A 142 19.33 -35.96 14.40
N ASP A 143 18.03 -35.89 14.72
CA ASP A 143 16.94 -36.45 13.93
C ASP A 143 16.76 -35.68 12.63
N ILE A 144 16.85 -34.35 12.70
CA ILE A 144 16.86 -33.44 11.55
C ILE A 144 18.08 -33.73 10.66
N SER A 145 19.26 -33.92 11.28
CA SER A 145 20.50 -34.26 10.56
C SER A 145 20.46 -35.62 9.86
N ARG A 146 19.66 -36.57 10.35
CA ARG A 146 19.44 -37.88 9.68
C ARG A 146 18.45 -37.72 8.52
N LEU A 147 17.39 -36.93 8.72
CA LEU A 147 16.39 -36.65 7.69
C LEU A 147 17.00 -35.97 6.45
N LEU A 148 17.83 -34.94 6.67
CA LEU A 148 18.52 -34.23 5.59
C LEU A 148 19.50 -35.13 4.82
N ARG A 149 19.90 -36.27 5.40
CA ARG A 149 20.72 -37.30 4.72
C ARG A 149 19.88 -38.44 4.15
N GLY A 150 18.56 -38.26 4.02
CA GLY A 150 17.63 -39.26 3.49
C GLY A 150 17.45 -40.50 4.38
N ARG A 151 17.70 -40.38 5.69
CA ARG A 151 17.56 -41.48 6.65
C ARG A 151 16.42 -41.24 7.61
N CYS A 152 15.74 -42.32 8.00
CA CYS A 152 14.70 -42.28 9.03
C CYS A 152 15.29 -41.71 10.34
N PRO A 153 14.66 -40.67 10.93
CA PRO A 153 15.07 -40.10 12.21
C PRO A 153 15.27 -41.12 13.34
N ARG A 154 14.32 -42.05 13.47
CA ARG A 154 14.24 -43.00 14.59
C ARG A 154 15.06 -44.29 14.41
N LEU A 155 15.22 -44.76 13.18
CA LEU A 155 15.82 -46.07 12.89
C LEU A 155 17.19 -45.97 12.21
N ASN A 156 17.62 -44.77 11.79
CA ASN A 156 18.86 -44.53 11.05
C ASN A 156 19.05 -45.46 9.83
N LYS A 157 17.93 -45.87 9.22
CA LYS A 157 17.89 -46.67 7.99
C LYS A 157 17.62 -45.77 6.80
N PRO A 158 18.17 -46.10 5.61
CA PRO A 158 17.86 -45.36 4.39
C PRO A 158 16.38 -45.50 4.06
N VAL A 159 15.74 -44.39 3.64
CA VAL A 159 14.34 -44.40 3.22
C VAL A 159 14.31 -44.14 1.72
N PRO A 160 13.95 -45.14 0.89
CA PRO A 160 13.97 -44.99 -0.56
C PRO A 160 13.11 -43.82 -1.08
N SER A 161 12.05 -43.45 -0.36
CA SER A 161 11.17 -42.32 -0.72
C SER A 161 11.83 -40.94 -0.55
N TYR A 162 12.88 -40.81 0.26
CA TYR A 162 13.58 -39.54 0.49
C TYR A 162 14.69 -39.26 -0.55
N VAL A 163 15.14 -40.29 -1.27
CA VAL A 163 16.29 -40.21 -2.19
C VAL A 163 15.98 -39.35 -3.43
N ASN A 164 14.71 -39.14 -3.75
CA ASN A 164 14.29 -38.38 -4.94
C ASN A 164 13.94 -36.91 -4.66
N VAL A 165 14.09 -36.42 -3.43
CA VAL A 165 13.72 -35.04 -3.06
C VAL A 165 14.95 -34.12 -2.98
N LEU A 166 16.12 -34.68 -2.72
CA LEU A 166 17.40 -33.97 -2.82
C LEU A 166 18.10 -34.54 -4.04
N ASP A 167 18.21 -33.75 -5.10
CA ASP A 167 19.03 -34.11 -6.27
C ASP A 167 20.42 -34.49 -5.78
N THR A 168 20.70 -35.78 -5.69
CA THR A 168 22.03 -36.33 -5.39
C THR A 168 22.98 -36.21 -6.59
N SER A 169 22.64 -35.36 -7.56
CA SER A 169 23.44 -35.05 -8.75
C SER A 169 24.06 -33.65 -8.69
N ALA A 170 23.72 -32.81 -7.72
CA ALA A 170 24.60 -31.70 -7.37
C ALA A 170 25.70 -32.30 -6.52
N GLU A 171 26.93 -32.28 -7.03
CA GLU A 171 28.14 -32.42 -6.22
C GLU A 171 27.89 -31.70 -4.89
N ILE A 172 27.83 -32.46 -3.80
CA ILE A 172 27.99 -31.88 -2.48
C ILE A 172 29.41 -31.36 -2.53
N HIS A 173 29.59 -30.13 -3.01
CA HIS A 173 30.83 -29.40 -2.82
C HIS A 173 31.17 -29.60 -1.35
N GLU A 174 32.38 -30.08 -1.06
CA GLU A 174 32.91 -30.18 0.31
C GLU A 174 32.84 -28.84 1.07
N ASN A 175 32.50 -27.76 0.37
CA ASN A 175 32.09 -26.46 0.87
C ASN A 175 30.55 -26.29 0.92
N TRP A 176 29.86 -27.09 1.75
CA TRP A 176 28.67 -26.55 2.39
C TRP A 176 29.13 -25.48 3.40
N PRO A 177 28.54 -24.28 3.46
CA PRO A 177 28.93 -23.32 4.48
C PRO A 177 28.74 -23.99 5.84
N THR A 178 29.82 -24.20 6.57
CA THR A 178 29.74 -24.56 7.98
C THR A 178 29.14 -23.36 8.68
N TRP A 179 27.82 -23.32 8.80
CA TRP A 179 27.17 -22.45 9.76
C TRP A 179 27.60 -22.97 11.14
N LYS A 180 28.73 -22.46 11.62
CA LYS A 180 29.07 -22.49 13.03
C LYS A 180 28.01 -21.62 13.71
N PHE A 181 26.91 -22.24 14.12
CA PHE A 181 26.03 -21.63 15.09
C PHE A 181 26.88 -21.32 16.32
N HIS A 182 27.21 -20.04 16.51
CA HIS A 182 27.72 -19.56 17.78
C HIS A 182 26.54 -19.63 18.74
N VAL A 183 26.41 -20.79 19.40
CA VAL A 183 25.59 -20.89 20.60
C VAL A 183 26.33 -20.03 21.64
N SER A 184 25.84 -18.81 21.87
CA SER A 184 26.27 -18.05 23.04
C SER A 184 26.04 -18.95 24.26
N PRO A 185 27.01 -19.08 25.19
CA PRO A 185 26.81 -19.92 26.35
C PRO A 185 25.57 -19.43 27.09
N THR A 186 24.62 -20.34 27.28
CA THR A 186 23.42 -20.11 28.08
C THR A 186 23.87 -19.60 29.45
N LYS A 187 23.41 -18.41 29.87
CA LYS A 187 23.46 -18.03 31.28
C LYS A 187 22.75 -19.15 32.05
N LYS A 188 23.52 -19.96 32.79
CA LYS A 188 22.94 -20.86 33.80
C LYS A 188 22.10 -19.99 34.73
N LEU A 189 20.77 -20.06 34.63
CA LEU A 189 19.94 -19.70 35.77
C LEU A 189 20.27 -20.72 36.85
N ALA A 190 20.82 -20.24 37.96
CA ALA A 190 21.10 -21.06 39.12
C ALA A 190 19.80 -21.71 39.63
N PRO A 191 19.84 -22.96 40.11
CA PRO A 191 18.69 -23.55 40.78
C PRO A 191 18.40 -22.80 42.08
N LYS A 192 17.15 -22.38 42.26
CA LYS A 192 16.63 -21.94 43.56
C LYS A 192 16.63 -23.16 44.48
N HIS A 193 17.55 -23.20 45.44
CA HIS A 193 17.42 -24.08 46.59
C HIS A 193 16.35 -23.52 47.54
N GLU A 194 15.59 -24.46 48.09
CA GLU A 194 14.40 -24.31 48.90
C GLU A 194 14.63 -23.56 50.23
N LEU A 195 13.51 -23.04 50.73
CA LEU A 195 13.32 -22.47 52.06
C LEU A 195 13.26 -23.60 53.10
N GLU A 196 14.08 -23.53 54.14
CA GLU A 196 13.80 -24.05 55.51
C GLU A 196 14.53 -23.09 56.47
N GLU A 197 13.80 -22.20 57.17
CA GLU A 197 13.38 -22.38 58.57
C GLU A 197 14.53 -22.77 59.52
N VAL A 198 15.10 -21.77 60.22
CA VAL A 198 15.10 -21.52 61.69
C VAL A 198 15.89 -20.24 61.98
#